data_AF-K9LCE7-F1
#
_entry.id   AF-K9LCE7-F1
#
_cell.length_a   1.000
_cell.length_b   1.000
_cell.length_c   1.000
_cell.angle_alpha   90.00
_cell.angle_beta   90.00
_cell.angle_gamma   90.00
#
_symmetry.space_group_name_H-M   'P 1'
#
loop_
_entity.id
_entity.type
_entity.pdbx_description
1 polymer ?
#
loop_
_entity_poly.entity_id
_entity_poly.type
_entity_poly.pdbx_seq_one_letter_code
_entity_poly.pdbx_strand_id
1 'polypeptide(L)'
;SNRVIRERKAELAENILNNNINTAPDAYDDLGKKKRLAFLDLLINASKDGAVLSNEDIREEVDTFMFEGHDTTSAAISWTLFLLGSHP
;
A
#
# COMPACT_ATOMS: atom_id res chain seq x y z
N SER A 1 -9.97 -14.04 -0.54
CA SER A 1 -10.07 -14.38 -1.98
C SER A 1 -8.88 -13.81 -2.74
N ASN A 2 -8.02 -14.64 -3.35
CA ASN A 2 -6.73 -14.24 -3.98
C ASN A 2 -6.90 -13.48 -5.31
N ARG A 3 -8.15 -13.20 -5.70
CA ARG A 3 -8.49 -12.57 -6.97
C ARG A 3 -7.88 -11.18 -7.11
N VAL A 4 -8.03 -10.33 -6.09
CA VAL A 4 -7.59 -8.93 -6.13
C VAL A 4 -6.07 -8.82 -6.28
N ILE A 5 -5.30 -9.61 -5.53
CA ILE A 5 -3.82 -9.62 -5.61
C ILE A 5 -3.37 -10.07 -7.00
N ARG A 6 -4.02 -11.10 -7.55
CA ARG A 6 -3.68 -11.63 -8.89
C ARG A 6 -4.02 -10.65 -10.01
N GLU A 7 -5.21 -10.05 -9.97
CA GLU A 7 -5.65 -9.01 -10.91
C GLU A 7 -4.69 -7.82 -10.84
N ARG A 8 -4.39 -7.34 -9.63
CA ARG A 8 -3.49 -6.20 -9.45
C ARG A 8 -2.08 -6.47 -9.92
N LYS A 9 -1.55 -7.69 -9.70
CA LYS A 9 -0.23 -8.10 -10.19
C LYS A 9 -0.17 -8.16 -11.72
N ALA A 10 -1.26 -8.59 -12.38
CA ALA A 10 -1.36 -8.61 -13.84
C ALA A 10 -1.42 -7.18 -14.41
N GLU A 11 -2.24 -6.32 -13.83
CA GLU A 11 -2.31 -4.89 -14.20
C GLU A 11 -0.95 -4.21 -14.02
N LEU A 12 -0.24 -4.49 -12.92
CA LEU A 12 1.08 -3.91 -12.69
C LEU A 12 2.10 -4.37 -13.74
N ALA A 13 2.04 -5.64 -14.16
CA ALA A 13 2.92 -6.18 -15.20
C ALA A 13 2.62 -5.57 -16.58
N GLU A 14 1.34 -5.39 -16.92
CA GLU A 14 0.91 -4.74 -18.16
C GLU A 14 1.31 -3.26 -18.20
N ASN A 15 1.13 -2.54 -17.08
CA ASN A 15 1.53 -1.14 -16.95
C ASN A 15 3.05 -0.92 -17.01
N ILE A 16 3.85 -1.90 -16.60
CA ILE A 16 5.32 -1.88 -16.76
C ILE A 16 5.69 -2.05 -18.25
N LEU A 17 5.05 -3.00 -18.95
CA LEU A 17 5.33 -3.24 -20.37
C LEU A 17 4.90 -2.07 -21.28
N ASN A 18 3.80 -1.39 -20.95
CA ASN A 18 3.27 -0.28 -21.74
C ASN A 18 4.02 1.07 -21.55
N ASN A 19 5.20 1.06 -20.92
CA ASN A 19 6.12 2.20 -20.82
C ASN A 19 5.53 3.49 -20.22
N ASN A 20 5.01 3.43 -18.98
CA ASN A 20 4.77 4.69 -18.24
C ASN A 20 4.89 4.61 -16.70
N ILE A 21 5.43 3.52 -16.15
CA ILE A 21 5.59 3.39 -14.70
C ILE A 21 6.94 2.71 -14.40
N ASN A 22 7.96 3.52 -14.13
CA ASN A 22 9.08 3.08 -13.30
C ASN A 22 8.50 2.67 -11.94
N THR A 23 8.52 1.37 -11.65
CA THR A 23 7.98 0.80 -10.41
C THR A 23 9.02 0.72 -9.31
N ALA A 24 10.25 1.19 -9.55
CA ALA A 24 11.27 1.27 -8.53
C ALA A 24 10.80 2.16 -7.35
N PRO A 25 11.06 1.79 -6.09
CA PRO A 25 10.66 2.58 -4.91
C PRO A 25 11.22 4.01 -4.89
N ASP A 26 12.23 4.30 -5.72
CA ASP A 26 12.83 5.63 -5.91
C ASP A 26 12.55 6.24 -7.28
N ALA A 27 11.54 5.74 -8.00
CA ALA A 27 11.10 6.36 -9.24
C ALA A 27 10.53 7.76 -8.99
N TYR A 28 10.90 8.71 -9.84
CA TYR A 28 10.29 10.02 -9.91
C TYR A 28 9.22 10.02 -11.02
N ASP A 29 8.13 10.77 -10.83
CA ASP A 29 7.18 11.05 -11.91
C ASP A 29 7.79 12.01 -12.94
N ASP A 30 7.10 12.22 -14.07
CA ASP A 30 7.55 13.13 -15.13
C ASP A 30 7.73 14.59 -14.65
N LEU A 31 7.21 14.93 -13.46
CA LEU A 31 7.37 16.23 -12.81
C LEU A 31 8.49 16.24 -11.75
N GLY A 32 9.28 15.17 -11.63
CA GLY A 32 10.39 15.07 -10.68
C GLY A 32 9.95 14.88 -9.22
N LYS A 33 8.74 14.40 -8.96
CA LYS A 33 8.28 14.06 -7.59
C LYS A 33 8.44 12.57 -7.31
N LYS A 34 8.84 12.22 -6.08
CA LYS A 34 8.95 10.82 -5.68
C LYS A 34 7.59 10.14 -5.82
N LYS A 35 7.55 9.08 -6.63
CA LYS A 35 6.34 8.31 -6.90
C LYS A 35 5.91 7.58 -5.64
N ARG A 36 4.70 7.87 -5.17
CA ARG A 36 4.10 7.15 -4.03
C ARG A 36 3.39 5.91 -4.57
N LEU A 37 3.90 4.74 -4.23
CA LEU A 37 3.20 3.48 -4.48
C LEU A 37 2.10 3.30 -3.44
N ALA A 38 0.96 2.74 -3.86
CA ALA A 38 -0.01 2.23 -2.90
C ALA A 38 0.63 1.09 -2.08
N PHE A 39 0.19 0.89 -0.84
CA PHE A 39 0.76 -0.11 0.07
C PHE A 39 0.80 -1.52 -0.55
N LEU A 40 -0.30 -1.96 -1.19
CA LEU A 40 -0.35 -3.22 -1.92
C LEU A 40 0.67 -3.29 -3.08
N ASP A 41 0.82 -2.20 -3.84
CA ASP A 41 1.76 -2.14 -4.96
C ASP A 41 3.22 -2.17 -4.47
N LEU A 42 3.50 -1.61 -3.29
CA LEU A 42 4.80 -1.70 -2.61
C LEU A 42 5.13 -3.14 -2.20
N LEU A 43 4.19 -3.86 -1.58
CA LEU A 43 4.37 -5.27 -1.20
C LEU A 43 4.56 -6.19 -2.41
N ILE A 44 3.80 -5.96 -3.49
CA ILE A 44 3.95 -6.68 -4.76
C ILE A 44 5.33 -6.42 -5.38
N ASN A 45 5.88 -5.20 -5.24
CA ASN A 45 7.21 -4.87 -5.73
C ASN A 45 8.30 -5.55 -4.89
N ALA A 46 8.21 -5.48 -3.57
CA ALA A 46 9.14 -6.12 -2.65
C ALA A 46 9.22 -7.65 -2.86
N SER A 47 8.10 -8.29 -3.22
CA SER A 47 8.04 -9.72 -3.58
C SER A 47 8.86 -10.08 -4.84
N LYS A 48 9.22 -9.11 -5.71
CA LYS A 48 10.00 -9.35 -6.93
C LYS A 48 11.52 -9.42 -6.69
N ASP A 49 12.04 -8.72 -5.68
CA ASP A 49 13.48 -8.57 -5.44
C ASP A 49 14.09 -9.69 -4.57
N GLY A 50 13.48 -10.87 -4.58
CA GLY A 50 13.98 -12.07 -3.87
C GLY A 50 13.50 -12.22 -2.43
N ALA A 51 12.61 -11.34 -1.94
CA ALA A 51 11.88 -11.56 -0.70
C ALA A 51 10.74 -12.57 -0.92
N VAL A 52 10.71 -13.62 -0.11
CA VAL A 52 9.74 -14.74 -0.15
C VAL A 52 8.38 -14.29 0.41
N LEU A 53 7.79 -13.24 -0.16
CA LEU A 53 6.41 -12.85 0.14
C LEU A 53 5.49 -13.61 -0.80
N SER A 54 4.84 -14.65 -0.27
CA SER A 54 3.79 -15.35 -0.97
C SER A 54 2.55 -14.46 -1.12
N ASN A 55 1.64 -14.83 -2.02
CA ASN A 55 0.38 -14.09 -2.14
C ASN A 55 -0.46 -14.16 -0.86
N GLU A 56 -0.24 -15.16 -0.01
CA GLU A 56 -0.94 -15.26 1.27
C GLU A 56 -0.34 -14.31 2.30
N ASP A 57 0.99 -14.22 2.40
CA ASP A 57 1.64 -13.24 3.28
C ASP A 57 1.25 -11.80 2.90
N ILE A 58 1.20 -11.48 1.60
CA ILE A 58 0.73 -10.16 1.12
C ILE A 58 -0.73 -9.93 1.51
N ARG A 59 -1.59 -10.96 1.46
CA ARG A 59 -2.97 -10.81 1.95
C ARG A 59 -2.95 -10.49 3.43
N GLU A 60 -2.28 -11.31 4.23
CA GLU A 60 -2.32 -11.21 5.70
C GLU A 60 -1.87 -9.83 6.18
N GLU A 61 -0.78 -9.30 5.59
CA GLU A 61 -0.28 -7.96 5.91
C GLU A 61 -1.27 -6.85 5.49
N VAL A 62 -1.89 -6.98 4.31
CA VAL A 62 -2.87 -5.98 3.84
C VAL A 62 -4.15 -6.02 4.66
N ASP A 63 -4.65 -7.21 4.98
CA ASP A 63 -5.86 -7.38 5.79
C ASP A 63 -5.62 -6.88 7.22
N THR A 64 -4.47 -7.17 7.81
CA THR A 64 -4.10 -6.68 9.14
C THR A 64 -3.96 -5.14 9.14
N PHE A 65 -3.25 -4.57 8.17
CA PHE A 65 -3.09 -3.11 8.08
C PHE A 65 -4.43 -2.39 7.90
N MET A 66 -5.31 -2.91 7.05
CA MET A 66 -6.61 -2.30 6.77
C MET A 66 -7.61 -2.49 7.91
N PHE A 67 -7.57 -3.62 8.62
CA PHE A 67 -8.49 -3.94 9.70
C PHE A 67 -8.08 -3.30 11.03
N GLU A 68 -6.83 -3.52 11.46
CA GLU A 68 -6.35 -2.99 12.74
C GLU A 68 -6.04 -1.50 12.63
N GLY A 69 -5.46 -1.05 11.51
CA GLY A 69 -5.03 0.33 11.35
C GLY A 69 -6.18 1.33 11.27
N HIS A 70 -7.29 0.98 10.61
CA HIS A 70 -8.40 1.92 10.40
C HIS A 70 -9.16 2.24 11.70
N ASP A 71 -9.57 1.21 12.43
CA ASP A 71 -10.43 1.37 13.60
C ASP A 71 -9.66 1.93 14.79
N THR A 72 -8.41 1.49 14.98
CA THR A 72 -7.55 2.02 16.06
C THR A 72 -7.15 3.47 15.82
N THR A 73 -6.79 3.83 14.59
CA THR A 73 -6.42 5.23 14.25
C THR A 73 -7.64 6.14 14.33
N SER A 74 -8.81 5.69 13.87
CA SER A 74 -10.06 6.45 13.99
C SER A 74 -10.40 6.72 15.46
N ALA A 75 -10.35 5.69 16.31
CA ALA A 75 -10.57 5.85 17.74
C ALA A 75 -9.57 6.83 18.38
N ALA A 76 -8.27 6.69 18.07
CA ALA A 76 -7.23 7.58 18.59
C ALA A 76 -7.46 9.05 18.20
N ILE A 77 -7.85 9.31 16.95
CA ILE A 77 -8.17 10.66 16.47
C ILE A 77 -9.41 11.20 17.18
N SER A 78 -10.47 10.40 17.31
CA SER A 78 -11.69 10.81 18.02
C SER A 78 -11.40 11.21 19.46
N TRP A 79 -10.62 10.41 20.19
CA TRP A 79 -10.23 10.73 21.56
C TRP A 79 -9.33 11.96 21.65
N THR A 80 -8.40 12.11 20.72
CA THR A 80 -7.52 13.30 20.65
C THR A 80 -8.34 14.58 20.47
N LEU A 81 -9.28 14.58 19.52
CA LEU A 81 -10.17 15.72 19.27
C LEU A 81 -11.10 15.98 20.46
N PHE A 82 -11.62 14.92 21.09
CA PHE A 82 -12.44 15.05 22.29
C PHE A 82 -11.67 15.73 23.44
N LEU A 83 -10.43 15.29 23.69
CA LEU A 83 -9.59 15.86 24.75
C LEU A 83 -9.23 17.32 24.46
N LEU A 84 -8.89 17.65 23.20
CA LEU A 84 -8.59 19.01 22.79
C LEU A 84 -9.80 19.94 22.91
N GLY A 85 -11.00 19.47 22.55
CA GLY A 85 -12.24 20.24 22.71
C GLY A 85 -12.71 20.36 24.15
N SER A 86 -12.34 19.42 25.03
CA SER A 86 -12.73 19.43 26.45
C SER A 86 -11.75 20.19 27.34
N HIS A 87 -10.54 20.49 26.86
CA HIS A 87 -9.48 21.21 27.57
C HIS A 87 -8.94 22.36 26.70
N PRO A 88 -9.68 23.48 26.57
CA PRO A 88 -9.30 24.63 25.75
C PRO A 88 -8.05 25.36 26.27
#